data_AF-A0A259SVJ3-F1
#
_entry.id   AF-A0A259SVJ3-F1
#
_cell.length_a   1.000
_cell.length_b   1.000
_cell.length_c   1.000
_cell.angle_alpha   90.00
_cell.angle_beta   90.00
_cell.angle_gamma   90.00
#
_symmetry.space_group_name_H-M   'P 1'
#
loop_
_entity.id
_entity.type
_entity.pdbx_description
1 polymer ?
#
loop_
_entity_poly.entity_id
_entity_poly.type
_entity_poly.pdbx_seq_one_letter_code
_entity_poly.pdbx_strand_id
1 'polypeptide(L)' 'MATPQTAQQDEQQSALEQFGINLTDRARQGKLDPVIGRDAEIRRVSQVLTRRTKNNPVLIGEPGVGKTA' A
#
# COMPACT_ATOMS: atom_id res chain seq x y z
N MET A 1 -1.67 -0.57 38.46
CA MET A 1 -1.71 0.43 37.36
C MET A 1 -1.78 -0.35 36.04
N ALA A 2 -2.54 0.16 35.07
CA ALA A 2 -3.20 -0.54 33.96
C ALA A 2 -2.31 -1.28 32.93
N THR A 3 -2.75 -2.48 32.54
CA THR A 3 -2.52 -3.19 31.24
C THR A 3 -3.29 -2.49 30.09
N PRO A 4 -3.20 -2.87 28.78
CA PRO A 4 -2.60 -4.09 28.17
C PRO A 4 -1.90 -3.91 26.79
N GLN A 5 -1.45 -5.05 26.23
CA GLN A 5 -1.47 -5.42 24.79
C GLN A 5 -0.26 -5.08 23.90
N THR A 6 0.81 -5.85 24.09
CA THR A 6 1.58 -6.37 22.96
C THR A 6 0.72 -7.44 22.28
N ALA A 7 -0.09 -7.05 21.30
CA ALA A 7 -0.91 -7.98 20.52
C ALA A 7 -0.01 -8.82 19.60
N GLN A 8 0.28 -10.03 20.09
CA GLN A 8 0.45 -11.28 19.35
C GLN A 8 0.13 -11.19 17.85
N GLN A 9 1.14 -11.31 16.98
CA GLN A 9 0.97 -11.67 15.56
C GLN A 9 2.15 -12.51 15.07
N ASP A 10 2.51 -13.56 15.83
CA ASP A 10 3.52 -14.56 15.43
C ASP A 10 2.89 -15.96 15.20
N GLU A 11 1.56 -16.06 14.98
CA GLU A 11 0.87 -17.37 15.04
C GLU A 11 -0.06 -17.72 13.86
N GLN A 12 0.11 -17.09 12.71
CA GLN A 12 -0.41 -17.60 11.44
C GLN A 12 0.65 -17.28 10.40
N GLN A 13 1.22 -18.28 9.71
CA GLN A 13 1.86 -18.00 8.42
C GLN A 13 0.81 -17.23 7.62
N SER A 14 1.04 -15.92 7.48
CA SER A 14 -0.09 -15.03 7.30
C SER A 14 -0.66 -15.32 5.92
N ALA A 15 -1.97 -15.48 5.77
CA ALA A 15 -2.56 -15.65 4.43
C ALA A 15 -2.11 -14.50 3.48
N LEU A 16 -1.75 -13.36 4.07
CA LEU A 16 -1.14 -12.21 3.42
C LEU A 16 0.27 -12.47 2.86
N GLU A 17 1.07 -13.33 3.48
CA GLU A 17 2.39 -13.73 2.96
C GLU A 17 2.29 -14.81 1.89
N GLN A 18 1.27 -15.68 1.98
CA GLN A 18 1.02 -16.73 0.99
C GLN A 18 0.39 -16.18 -0.30
N PHE A 19 -0.50 -15.18 -0.21
CA PHE A 19 -1.26 -14.67 -1.34
C PHE A 19 -0.99 -13.19 -1.67
N GLY A 20 -0.23 -12.49 -0.84
CA GLY A 20 0.04 -11.05 -0.98
C GLY A 20 1.51 -10.75 -1.22
N ILE A 21 1.76 -9.66 -1.93
CA ILE A 21 3.11 -9.11 -2.11
C ILE A 21 3.22 -7.83 -1.29
N ASN A 22 4.15 -7.78 -0.34
CA ASN A 22 4.39 -6.57 0.45
C ASN A 22 5.22 -5.55 -0.34
N LEU A 23 4.55 -4.55 -0.92
CA LEU A 23 5.21 -3.50 -1.69
C LEU A 23 6.02 -2.52 -0.81
N THR A 24 5.58 -2.27 0.42
CA THR A 24 6.27 -1.37 1.36
C THR A 24 7.65 -1.91 1.74
N ASP A 25 7.75 -3.21 1.97
CA ASP A 25 9.03 -3.86 2.28
C ASP A 25 9.97 -3.85 1.07
N ARG A 26 9.45 -4.13 -0.13
CA ARG A 26 10.23 -4.02 -1.37
C ARG A 26 10.73 -2.59 -1.64
N ALA A 27 9.93 -1.57 -1.31
CA ALA A 27 10.32 -0.17 -1.41
C ALA A 27 11.46 0.16 -0.43
N ARG A 28 11.39 -0.32 0.81
CA ARG A 28 12.48 -0.16 1.80
C ARG A 28 13.77 -0.85 1.38
N GLN A 29 13.67 -2.00 0.71
CA GLN A 29 14.82 -2.73 0.15
C GLN A 29 15.39 -2.08 -1.12
N GLY A 30 14.80 -0.99 -1.63
CA GLY A 30 15.26 -0.31 -2.85
C GLY A 30 15.06 -1.14 -4.13
N LYS A 31 14.19 -2.16 -4.09
CA LYS A 31 13.89 -3.04 -5.23
C LYS A 31 12.72 -2.56 -6.08
N LEU A 32 12.07 -1.46 -5.71
CA LEU A 32 11.09 -0.79 -6.57
C LEU A 32 11.80 0.20 -7.49
N ASP A 33 11.45 0.16 -8.77
CA ASP A 33 11.88 1.17 -9.73
C ASP A 33 11.32 2.54 -9.32
N PRO A 34 12.12 3.62 -9.41
CA PRO A 34 11.64 4.95 -9.10
C PRO A 34 10.55 5.37 -10.08
N VAL A 35 9.39 5.78 -9.57
CA VAL A 35 8.27 6.24 -10.39
C VAL A 35 8.53 7.67 -10.84
N ILE A 36 8.71 7.87 -12.16
CA ILE A 36 8.98 9.18 -12.75
C ILE A 36 7.70 9.75 -13.37
N GLY A 37 7.35 10.99 -13.03
CA GLY A 37 6.29 11.75 -13.72
C GLY A 37 4.84 11.48 -13.27
N ARG A 38 4.61 10.71 -12.21
CA ARG A 38 3.26 10.42 -11.67
C ARG A 38 2.88 11.20 -10.41
N ASP A 39 3.54 12.33 -10.15
CA ASP A 39 3.31 13.15 -8.94
C ASP A 39 1.85 13.56 -8.73
N ALA A 40 1.15 13.92 -9.81
CA ALA A 40 -0.26 14.35 -9.73
C ALA A 40 -1.18 13.20 -9.29
N GLU A 41 -0.94 11.98 -9.77
CA GLU A 41 -1.70 10.79 -9.41
C GLU A 41 -1.42 10.38 -7.97
N ILE A 42 -0.15 10.33 -7.57
CA ILE A 42 0.28 9.98 -6.22
C ILE A 42 -0.33 10.95 -5.19
N ARG A 43 -0.26 12.26 -5.46
CA ARG A 43 -0.88 13.28 -4.59
C ARG A 43 -2.40 13.10 -4.48
N ARG A 44 -3.07 12.78 -5.58
CA ARG A 44 -4.52 12.52 -5.59
C ARG A 44 -4.88 11.28 -4.78
N VAL A 45 -4.12 10.19 -4.94
CA VAL A 45 -4.30 8.94 -4.17
C VAL A 45 -4.13 9.23 -2.67
N SER A 46 -3.07 9.93 -2.29
CA SER A 46 -2.83 10.35 -0.90
C SER A 46 -4.00 11.15 -0.33
N GLN A 47 -4.51 12.13 -1.09
CA GLN A 47 -5.67 12.94 -0.68
C GLN A 47 -6.96 12.11 -0.54
N VAL A 48 -7.18 11.12 -1.41
CA VAL A 48 -8.37 10.25 -1.35
C VAL A 48 -8.31 9.32 -0.13
N LEU A 49 -7.14 8.78 0.19
CA LEU A 49 -6.94 7.91 1.36
C LEU A 49 -7.24 8.64 2.68
N THR A 50 -7.03 9.95 2.77
CA THR A 50 -7.31 10.76 3.97
C THR A 50 -8.78 11.13 4.14
N ARG A 51 -9.67 10.79 3.19
CA ARG A 51 -11.10 11.15 3.28
C ARG A 51 -11.82 10.34 4.35
N ARG A 52 -12.83 10.95 4.99
CA ARG A 52 -13.70 10.27 5.96
C ARG A 52 -14.70 9.30 5.31
N THR A 53 -15.02 9.50 4.04
CA THR A 53 -15.95 8.65 3.27
C THR A 53 -15.36 8.34 1.90
N LYS A 54 -15.57 7.10 1.43
CA LYS A 54 -15.01 6.58 0.15
C LYS A 54 -13.51 6.84 0.02
N ASN A 55 -12.75 6.34 1.00
CA ASN A 55 -11.31 6.50 1.08
C ASN A 55 -10.51 5.53 0.19
N ASN A 56 -11.17 4.64 -0.56
CA ASN A 56 -10.52 3.68 -1.43
C ASN A 56 -10.34 4.28 -2.84
N PRO A 57 -9.13 4.74 -3.22
CA PRO A 57 -8.88 5.23 -4.57
C PRO A 57 -8.89 4.06 -5.56
N VAL A 58 -9.49 4.28 -6.73
CA VAL A 58 -9.43 3.34 -7.85
C VAL A 58 -8.71 4.01 -9.02
N LEU A 59 -7.68 3.33 -9.54
CA LEU A 59 -6.91 3.80 -10.70
C LEU A 59 -7.52 3.22 -11.97
N ILE A 60 -8.05 4.09 -12.82
CA ILE A 60 -8.68 3.72 -14.10
C ILE A 60 -7.80 4.24 -15.24
N GLY A 61 -7.62 3.43 -16.27
CA GLY A 61 -6.81 3.77 -17.44
C GLY A 61 -6.63 2.57 -18.36
N GLU A 62 -6.06 2.79 -19.54
CA GLU A 62 -5.75 1.73 -20.49
C GLU A 62 -4.69 0.76 -19.93
N PRO A 63 -4.67 -0.51 -20.37
CA PRO A 63 -3.55 -1.42 -20.06
C PRO A 63 -2.24 -0.84 -20.63
N GLY A 64 -1.12 -1.02 -19.92
CA GLY A 64 0.17 -0.39 -20.29
C GLY A 64 0.39 1.01 -19.70
N VAL A 65 -0.67 1.60 -19.13
CA VAL A 65 -0.71 2.71 -18.17
C VAL A 65 0.51 2.89 -17.26
N GLY A 66 0.98 1.79 -16.67
CA GLY A 66 1.78 1.78 -15.45
C GLY A 66 0.96 2.08 -14.19
N LYS A 67 -0.31 1.67 -14.14
CA LYS A 67 -1.15 1.76 -12.92
C LYS A 67 -0.57 0.99 -11.71
N THR A 68 0.40 0.12 -11.96
CA THR A 68 1.11 -0.70 -10.96
C THR A 68 2.57 -0.25 -10.78
N ALA A 69 3.02 0.74 -11.57
CA ALA A 69 4.38 1.25 -11.52
C ALA A 69 4.57 2.14 -10.29
#